data_AF-A0A014PKN4-F1
#
_entry.id   AF-A0A014PKN4-F1
#
_cell.length_a   1.000
_cell.length_b   1.000
_cell.length_c   1.000
_cell.angle_alpha   90.00
_cell.angle_beta   90.00
_cell.angle_gamma   90.00
#
_symmetry.space_group_name_H-M   'P 1'
#
loop_
_entity.id
_entity.type
_entity.pdbx_description
1 polymer ?
#
loop_
_entity_poly.entity_id
_entity_poly.type
_entity_poly.pdbx_seq_one_letter_code
_entity_poly.pdbx_strand_id
1 'polypeptide(L)'
;MVRKLTNAVQPISRACHWLVATRVRRRWFLRIALIVCLFPLFLQWFLAYMVGGDARLLPPELSKAKNLLIVTAHPDDECLFFSPSILGVLDRNKSIKGGLVVMSTGNNYGLGETRKKELLGSCAALGIDTSRCVALDHPDLQDNPKVWWEEAKIKPILKEYIEKWDIDAIITFDEGGVSGHINHRAVSSAVNQYVAENEKAPASYMVVSVALPRKYTFLLDLPLTALSFLWRILAAVFFPSSSAEPKYSTRALITNTWHRYRMTRRAFASHGSQYTWDRHLYMIISRYVWFNDLRRIVGTATTA
;
A
#
# COMPACT_ATOMS: atom_id res chain seq x y z
N MET A 1 -50.51 -44.08 -35.08
CA MET A 1 -50.32 -42.61 -35.23
C MET A 1 -49.61 -41.96 -34.02
N VAL A 2 -49.80 -42.46 -32.79
CA VAL A 2 -49.22 -41.88 -31.54
C VAL A 2 -47.68 -41.95 -31.44
N ARG A 3 -47.04 -43.00 -31.98
CA ARG A 3 -45.58 -43.21 -31.89
C ARG A 3 -44.73 -42.27 -32.77
N LYS A 4 -45.32 -41.60 -33.76
CA LYS A 4 -44.61 -40.64 -34.64
C LYS A 4 -44.58 -39.22 -34.05
N LEU A 5 -45.58 -38.85 -33.25
CA LEU A 5 -45.63 -37.55 -32.54
C LEU A 5 -44.59 -37.48 -31.41
N THR A 6 -44.30 -38.60 -30.74
CA THR A 6 -43.30 -38.67 -29.66
C THR A 6 -41.86 -38.42 -30.13
N ASN A 7 -41.52 -38.78 -31.37
CA ASN A 7 -40.15 -38.62 -31.90
C ASN A 7 -39.85 -37.18 -32.37
N ALA A 8 -40.87 -36.39 -32.74
CA ALA A 8 -40.71 -35.00 -33.15
C ALA A 8 -40.69 -34.01 -31.96
N VAL A 9 -41.34 -34.36 -30.85
CA VAL A 9 -41.43 -33.52 -29.64
C VAL A 9 -40.14 -33.56 -28.79
N GLN A 10 -39.44 -34.71 -28.76
CA GLN A 10 -38.18 -34.85 -28.01
C GLN A 10 -37.06 -33.89 -28.45
N PRO A 11 -36.74 -33.71 -29.75
CA PRO A 11 -35.69 -32.77 -30.16
C PRO A 11 -36.04 -31.31 -29.90
N ILE A 12 -37.31 -30.92 -30.05
CA ILE A 12 -37.78 -29.54 -29.76
C ILE A 12 -37.76 -29.26 -28.26
N SER A 13 -38.20 -30.22 -27.43
CA SER A 13 -38.10 -30.13 -25.97
C SER A 13 -36.64 -30.03 -25.52
N ARG A 14 -35.73 -30.85 -26.07
CA ARG A 14 -34.29 -30.78 -25.77
C ARG A 14 -33.67 -29.45 -26.20
N ALA A 15 -34.03 -28.92 -27.37
CA ALA A 15 -33.59 -27.61 -27.84
C ALA A 15 -34.11 -26.46 -26.94
N CYS A 16 -35.38 -26.51 -26.52
CA CYS A 16 -35.95 -25.56 -25.56
C CYS A 16 -35.29 -25.66 -24.18
N HIS A 17 -35.06 -26.86 -23.66
CA HIS A 17 -34.33 -27.06 -22.40
C HIS A 17 -32.89 -26.56 -22.49
N TRP A 18 -32.22 -26.77 -23.62
CA TRP A 18 -30.87 -26.25 -23.86
C TRP A 18 -30.85 -24.72 -23.99
N LEU A 19 -31.82 -24.11 -24.67
CA LEU A 19 -31.98 -22.64 -24.76
C LEU A 19 -32.33 -22.01 -23.41
N VAL A 20 -33.15 -22.65 -22.59
CA VAL A 20 -33.46 -22.20 -21.23
C VAL A 20 -32.25 -22.39 -20.31
N ALA A 21 -31.55 -23.53 -20.38
CA ALA A 21 -30.35 -23.78 -19.60
C ALA A 21 -29.21 -22.81 -19.95
N THR A 22 -29.03 -22.48 -21.24
CA THR A 22 -28.06 -21.46 -21.68
C THR A 22 -28.45 -20.05 -21.24
N ARG A 23 -29.74 -19.70 -21.27
CA ARG A 23 -30.26 -18.43 -20.70
C ARG A 23 -30.06 -18.34 -19.19
N VAL A 24 -30.35 -19.41 -18.44
CA VAL A 24 -30.14 -19.49 -16.99
C VAL A 24 -28.66 -19.41 -16.65
N ARG A 25 -27.81 -20.17 -17.34
CA ARG A 25 -26.35 -20.14 -17.18
C ARG A 25 -25.79 -18.75 -17.49
N ARG A 26 -26.23 -18.10 -18.57
CA ARG A 26 -25.85 -16.71 -18.91
C ARG A 26 -26.26 -15.72 -17.82
N ARG A 27 -27.46 -15.84 -17.25
CA ARG A 27 -27.91 -15.00 -16.12
C ARG A 27 -27.03 -15.18 -14.88
N TRP A 28 -26.64 -16.41 -14.56
CA TRP A 28 -25.71 -16.67 -13.46
C TRP A 28 -24.32 -16.08 -13.72
N PHE A 29 -23.76 -16.26 -14.92
CA PHE A 29 -22.49 -15.62 -15.29
C PHE A 29 -22.54 -14.10 -15.15
N LEU A 30 -23.60 -13.46 -15.65
CA LEU A 30 -23.78 -12.01 -15.53
C LEU A 30 -23.89 -11.56 -14.06
N ARG A 31 -24.62 -12.30 -13.22
CA ARG A 31 -24.75 -12.00 -11.78
C ARG A 31 -23.41 -12.15 -11.06
N ILE A 32 -22.67 -13.21 -11.33
CA ILE A 32 -21.35 -13.44 -10.74
C ILE A 32 -20.39 -12.34 -11.18
N ALA A 33 -20.34 -12.01 -12.48
CA ALA A 33 -19.50 -10.93 -13.00
C ALA A 33 -19.85 -9.58 -12.33
N LEU A 34 -21.13 -9.28 -12.18
CA LEU A 34 -21.58 -8.07 -11.48
C LEU A 34 -21.11 -8.04 -10.02
N ILE A 35 -21.23 -9.15 -9.29
CA ILE A 35 -20.76 -9.24 -7.90
C ILE A 35 -19.24 -9.06 -7.84
N VAL A 36 -18.48 -9.73 -8.71
CA VAL A 36 -17.01 -9.63 -8.77
C VAL A 36 -16.56 -8.20 -9.07
N CYS A 37 -17.32 -7.44 -9.87
CA CYS A 37 -17.01 -6.04 -10.14
C CYS A 37 -17.47 -5.07 -9.04
N LEU A 38 -18.67 -5.25 -8.48
CA LEU A 38 -19.25 -4.31 -7.52
C LEU A 38 -18.78 -4.53 -6.08
N PHE A 39 -18.54 -5.78 -5.67
CA PHE A 39 -18.13 -6.08 -4.31
C PHE A 39 -16.82 -5.40 -3.91
N PRO A 40 -15.75 -5.41 -4.73
CA PRO A 40 -14.51 -4.70 -4.39
C PRO A 40 -14.69 -3.18 -4.32
N LEU A 41 -15.54 -2.61 -5.17
CA LEU A 41 -15.86 -1.17 -5.13
C LEU A 41 -16.59 -0.81 -3.83
N PHE A 42 -17.60 -1.60 -3.47
CA PHE A 42 -18.32 -1.44 -2.21
C PHE A 42 -17.38 -1.62 -1.01
N LEU A 43 -16.54 -2.65 -1.02
CA LEU A 43 -15.58 -2.92 0.04
C LEU A 43 -14.55 -1.79 0.17
N GLN A 44 -14.03 -1.26 -0.94
CA GLN A 44 -13.14 -0.10 -0.94
C GLN A 44 -13.82 1.11 -0.30
N TRP A 45 -15.04 1.43 -0.72
CA TRP A 45 -15.81 2.53 -0.15
C TRP A 45 -16.06 2.31 1.36
N PHE A 46 -16.53 1.12 1.73
CA PHE A 46 -16.83 0.78 3.12
C PHE A 46 -15.59 0.89 4.01
N LEU A 47 -14.46 0.30 3.59
CA LEU A 47 -13.20 0.40 4.34
C LEU A 47 -12.67 1.84 4.39
N ALA A 48 -12.69 2.57 3.28
CA ALA A 48 -12.12 3.92 3.21
C ALA A 48 -12.91 4.95 4.03
N TYR A 49 -14.23 4.83 4.07
CA TYR A 49 -15.10 5.86 4.66
C TYR A 49 -15.76 5.45 5.97
N MET A 50 -16.04 4.16 6.21
CA MET A 50 -16.80 3.73 7.40
C MET A 50 -15.91 3.19 8.51
N VAL A 51 -15.03 2.23 8.21
CA VAL A 51 -14.29 1.50 9.26
C VAL A 51 -12.79 1.74 9.29
N GLY A 52 -12.20 2.36 8.25
CA GLY A 52 -10.74 2.46 8.12
C GLY A 52 -10.04 3.32 9.19
N GLY A 53 -10.78 4.02 10.04
CA GLY A 53 -10.25 4.74 11.20
C GLY A 53 -10.21 3.90 12.49
N ASP A 54 -10.77 2.69 12.48
CA ASP A 54 -10.82 1.83 13.65
C ASP A 54 -9.42 1.35 14.06
N ALA A 55 -9.14 1.34 15.37
CA ALA A 55 -7.83 1.00 15.91
C ALA A 55 -7.38 -0.44 15.61
N ARG A 56 -8.30 -1.34 15.20
CA ARG A 56 -7.96 -2.70 14.76
C ARG A 56 -7.49 -2.78 13.30
N LEU A 57 -7.81 -1.77 12.49
CA LEU A 57 -7.37 -1.65 11.10
C LEU A 57 -6.20 -0.69 10.95
N LEU A 58 -6.19 0.42 11.70
CA LEU A 58 -5.08 1.35 11.79
C LEU A 58 -4.59 1.40 13.25
N PRO A 59 -3.51 0.68 13.59
CA PRO A 59 -3.10 0.50 14.97
C PRO A 59 -2.71 1.83 15.66
N PRO A 60 -2.81 1.93 17.01
CA PRO A 60 -2.56 3.15 17.76
C PRO A 60 -1.17 3.78 17.50
N GLU A 61 -0.15 2.95 17.28
CA GLU A 61 1.21 3.41 17.00
C GLU A 61 1.30 4.22 15.70
N LEU A 62 0.39 4.01 14.74
CA LEU A 62 0.28 4.81 13.52
C LEU A 62 -0.77 5.92 13.65
N SER A 63 -1.95 5.61 14.19
CA SER A 63 -3.06 6.59 14.28
C SER A 63 -2.82 7.70 15.30
N LYS A 64 -1.98 7.45 16.32
CA LYS A 64 -1.65 8.41 17.39
C LYS A 64 -0.18 8.84 17.38
N ALA A 65 0.57 8.46 16.33
CA ALA A 65 1.93 8.95 16.12
C ALA A 65 1.96 10.49 16.14
N LYS A 66 3.00 11.09 16.69
CA LYS A 66 3.26 12.53 16.60
C LYS A 66 4.18 12.84 15.43
N ASN A 67 5.15 11.97 15.19
CA ASN A 67 6.23 12.17 14.22
C ASN A 67 6.42 10.88 13.40
N LEU A 68 5.80 10.83 12.24
CA LEU A 68 5.92 9.72 11.30
C LEU A 68 7.14 9.92 10.39
N LEU A 69 7.98 8.89 10.26
CA LEU A 69 9.04 8.83 9.27
C LEU A 69 8.69 7.81 8.18
N ILE A 70 8.86 8.21 6.93
CA ILE A 70 8.84 7.32 5.78
C ILE A 70 10.26 7.21 5.24
N VAL A 71 10.68 5.97 4.97
CA VAL A 71 12.02 5.67 4.49
C VAL A 71 11.91 4.94 3.15
N THR A 72 12.34 5.59 2.07
CA THR A 72 12.30 5.03 0.71
C THR A 72 13.69 5.04 0.05
N ALA A 73 13.81 4.43 -1.12
CA ALA A 73 15.09 4.31 -1.82
C ALA A 73 15.28 5.43 -2.84
N HIS A 74 14.26 5.73 -3.64
CA HIS A 74 14.31 6.68 -4.73
C HIS A 74 13.15 7.68 -4.69
N PRO A 75 13.30 8.87 -5.31
CA PRO A 75 12.20 9.79 -5.50
C PRO A 75 11.13 9.14 -6.37
N ASP A 76 9.85 9.29 -6.00
CA ASP A 76 8.63 8.68 -6.55
C ASP A 76 8.10 7.43 -5.84
N ASP A 77 8.95 6.71 -5.10
CA ASP A 77 8.53 5.57 -4.27
C ASP A 77 7.39 5.97 -3.32
N GLU A 78 7.44 7.18 -2.75
CA GLU A 78 6.47 7.67 -1.76
C GLU A 78 5.05 7.76 -2.33
N CYS A 79 4.91 8.11 -3.61
CA CYS A 79 3.62 8.27 -4.25
C CYS A 79 3.17 7.00 -5.01
N LEU A 80 4.11 6.18 -5.48
CA LEU A 80 3.79 4.91 -6.14
C LEU A 80 3.40 3.82 -5.14
N PHE A 81 4.12 3.72 -4.02
CA PHE A 81 3.99 2.56 -3.12
C PHE A 81 3.37 2.89 -1.77
N PHE A 82 3.63 4.08 -1.24
CA PHE A 82 3.34 4.42 0.16
C PHE A 82 2.18 5.39 0.35
N SER A 83 1.62 5.93 -0.73
CA SER A 83 0.59 6.96 -0.69
C SER A 83 -0.60 6.64 0.23
N PRO A 84 -1.22 5.44 0.17
CA PRO A 84 -2.27 5.08 1.12
C PRO A 84 -1.79 5.09 2.58
N SER A 85 -0.59 4.58 2.85
CA SER A 85 0.00 4.54 4.19
C SER A 85 0.27 5.94 4.74
N ILE A 86 0.87 6.82 3.93
CA ILE A 86 1.20 8.20 4.29
C ILE A 86 -0.08 8.99 4.59
N LEU A 87 -1.00 9.02 3.62
CA LEU A 87 -2.25 9.78 3.74
C LEU A 87 -3.20 9.16 4.76
N GLY A 88 -3.12 7.84 4.96
CA GLY A 88 -3.85 7.12 5.99
C GLY A 88 -3.54 7.59 7.40
N VAL A 89 -2.36 8.17 7.63
CA VAL A 89 -1.94 8.75 8.91
C VAL A 89 -2.07 10.28 8.88
N LEU A 90 -1.38 10.95 7.96
CA LEU A 90 -1.21 12.41 7.96
C LEU A 90 -2.50 13.17 7.58
N ASP A 91 -3.34 12.60 6.73
CA ASP A 91 -4.59 13.27 6.34
C ASP A 91 -5.67 13.18 7.43
N ARG A 92 -5.59 12.17 8.32
CA ARG A 92 -6.56 11.98 9.42
C ARG A 92 -6.38 12.98 10.54
N ASN A 93 -5.14 13.31 10.86
CA ASN A 93 -4.82 14.20 11.96
C ASN A 93 -3.70 15.15 11.55
N LYS A 94 -4.06 16.42 11.38
CA LYS A 94 -3.13 17.48 10.96
C LYS A 94 -2.12 17.87 12.03
N SER A 95 -2.24 17.35 13.26
CA SER A 95 -1.21 17.52 14.29
C SER A 95 -0.02 16.58 14.09
N ILE A 96 -0.16 15.52 13.31
CA ILE A 96 0.92 14.56 13.03
C ILE A 96 1.87 15.18 12.01
N LYS A 97 3.16 15.19 12.33
CA LYS A 97 4.20 15.67 11.43
C LYS A 97 4.81 14.48 10.67
N GLY A 98 4.69 14.49 9.35
CA GLY A 98 5.38 13.55 8.49
C GLY A 98 6.80 14.01 8.16
N GLY A 99 7.71 13.05 8.00
CA GLY A 99 9.00 13.25 7.34
C GLY A 99 9.27 12.12 6.34
N LEU A 100 10.00 12.44 5.28
CA LEU A 100 10.43 11.51 4.24
C LEU A 100 11.95 11.60 4.09
N VAL A 101 12.62 10.47 4.25
CA VAL A 101 14.03 10.29 3.89
C VAL A 101 14.11 9.32 2.74
N VAL A 102 14.66 9.80 1.63
CA VAL A 102 14.94 9.03 0.42
C VAL A 102 16.45 8.80 0.35
N MET A 103 16.87 7.53 0.35
CA MET A 103 18.29 7.17 0.49
C MET A 103 19.17 7.57 -0.70
N SER A 104 18.56 7.74 -1.88
CA SER A 104 19.24 8.16 -3.08
C SER A 104 18.45 9.24 -3.82
N THR A 105 19.15 10.07 -4.58
CA THR A 105 18.54 11.05 -5.48
C THR A 105 17.94 10.41 -6.74
N GLY A 106 18.15 9.10 -6.95
CA GLY A 106 17.72 8.41 -8.16
C GLY A 106 18.53 8.87 -9.39
N ASN A 107 19.82 9.17 -9.24
CA ASN A 107 20.63 9.77 -10.29
C ASN A 107 21.15 8.80 -11.36
N ASN A 108 20.60 7.59 -11.48
CA ASN A 108 21.06 6.58 -12.44
C ASN A 108 21.01 7.06 -13.91
N TYR A 109 20.17 8.06 -14.21
CA TYR A 109 20.05 8.70 -15.53
C TYR A 109 20.58 10.15 -15.58
N GLY A 110 21.31 10.61 -14.56
CA GLY A 110 21.81 11.99 -14.50
C GLY A 110 20.77 13.06 -14.13
N LEU A 111 19.62 12.66 -13.56
CA LEU A 111 18.48 13.53 -13.25
C LEU A 111 18.28 13.79 -11.75
N GLY A 112 19.26 13.47 -10.90
CA GLY A 112 19.13 13.51 -9.44
C GLY A 112 18.73 14.88 -8.88
N GLU A 113 19.34 15.96 -9.37
CA GLU A 113 19.00 17.33 -8.94
C GLU A 113 17.59 17.76 -9.34
N THR A 114 17.12 17.32 -10.51
CA THR A 114 15.73 17.53 -10.93
C THR A 114 14.79 16.76 -10.02
N ARG A 115 15.07 15.47 -9.78
CA ARG A 115 14.25 14.59 -8.94
C ARG A 115 14.19 15.04 -7.48
N LYS A 116 15.24 15.65 -6.93
CA LYS A 116 15.20 16.32 -5.61
C LYS A 116 14.13 17.40 -5.55
N LYS A 117 14.04 18.26 -6.58
CA LYS A 117 13.05 19.34 -6.65
C LYS A 117 11.63 18.79 -6.83
N GLU A 118 11.48 17.79 -7.69
CA GLU A 118 10.20 17.09 -7.93
C GLU A 118 9.67 16.44 -6.65
N LEU A 119 10.55 15.81 -5.87
CA LEU A 119 10.22 15.19 -4.59
C LEU A 119 9.61 16.18 -3.59
N LEU A 120 10.11 17.43 -3.52
CA LEU A 120 9.55 18.44 -2.63
C LEU A 120 8.09 18.75 -2.97
N GLY A 121 7.76 18.84 -4.27
CA GLY A 121 6.39 18.99 -4.74
C GLY A 121 5.51 17.80 -4.37
N SER A 122 6.05 16.58 -4.50
CA SER A 122 5.35 15.35 -4.11
C SER A 122 5.08 15.31 -2.60
N CYS A 123 6.08 15.62 -1.77
CA CYS A 123 5.95 15.73 -0.32
C CYS A 123 4.86 16.73 0.09
N ALA A 124 4.87 17.93 -0.49
CA ALA A 124 3.84 18.94 -0.23
C ALA A 124 2.44 18.43 -0.58
N ALA A 125 2.28 17.74 -1.71
CA ALA A 125 1.00 17.16 -2.13
C ALA A 125 0.53 16.02 -1.20
N LEU A 126 1.45 15.30 -0.56
CA LEU A 126 1.17 14.26 0.44
C LEU A 126 0.96 14.80 1.86
N GLY A 127 1.11 16.12 2.06
CA GLY A 127 0.99 16.75 3.38
C GLY A 127 2.23 16.57 4.26
N ILE A 128 3.38 16.29 3.66
CA ILE A 128 4.69 16.26 4.33
C ILE A 128 5.32 17.65 4.21
N ASP A 129 5.75 18.22 5.33
CA ASP A 129 6.49 19.49 5.34
C ASP A 129 7.78 19.34 4.53
N THR A 130 8.04 20.25 3.60
CA THR A 130 9.23 20.20 2.74
C THR A 130 10.54 20.31 3.52
N SER A 131 10.53 20.90 4.72
CA SER A 131 11.69 20.91 5.63
C SER A 131 12.01 19.53 6.23
N ARG A 132 11.05 18.59 6.19
CA ARG A 132 11.20 17.18 6.58
C ARG A 132 11.17 16.24 5.38
N CYS A 133 11.48 16.73 4.19
CA CYS A 133 11.51 15.93 2.96
C CYS A 133 12.90 16.01 2.33
N VAL A 134 13.66 14.91 2.36
CA VAL A 134 15.06 14.89 1.94
C VAL A 134 15.33 13.72 1.02
N ALA A 135 16.02 13.99 -0.10
CA ALA A 135 16.68 12.98 -0.92
C ALA A 135 18.19 13.13 -0.81
N LEU A 136 18.83 12.06 -0.35
CA LEU A 136 20.25 12.01 -0.04
C LEU A 136 21.06 11.68 -1.28
N ASP A 137 22.24 12.29 -1.39
CA ASP A 137 23.21 12.03 -2.45
C ASP A 137 24.48 11.41 -1.85
N HIS A 138 24.32 10.23 -1.26
CA HIS A 138 25.41 9.53 -0.62
C HIS A 138 26.20 8.72 -1.66
N PRO A 139 27.55 8.79 -1.71
CA PRO A 139 28.34 8.12 -2.74
C PRO A 139 28.17 6.59 -2.74
N ASP A 140 27.96 5.99 -1.56
CA ASP A 140 27.73 4.55 -1.43
C ASP A 140 26.26 4.12 -1.64
N LEU A 141 25.32 5.07 -1.78
CA LEU A 141 23.88 4.80 -1.93
C LEU A 141 23.35 5.35 -3.26
N GLN A 142 24.15 5.23 -4.32
CA GLN A 142 23.72 5.64 -5.66
C GLN A 142 22.72 4.64 -6.24
N ASP A 143 21.72 5.16 -6.95
CA ASP A 143 20.71 4.34 -7.62
C ASP A 143 21.37 3.42 -8.66
N ASN A 144 21.25 2.11 -8.42
CA ASN A 144 21.81 1.08 -9.26
C ASN A 144 21.01 -0.21 -9.02
N PRO A 145 20.26 -0.72 -10.00
CA PRO A 145 19.41 -1.90 -9.83
C PRO A 145 20.18 -3.22 -9.63
N LYS A 146 21.53 -3.19 -9.67
CA LYS A 146 22.40 -4.36 -9.57
C LYS A 146 23.27 -4.37 -8.32
N VAL A 147 23.29 -3.30 -7.53
CA VAL A 147 24.20 -3.15 -6.38
C VAL A 147 23.41 -3.16 -5.10
N TRP A 148 23.81 -4.00 -4.14
CA TRP A 148 23.24 -3.98 -2.79
C TRP A 148 23.84 -2.82 -1.99
N TRP A 149 23.00 -2.05 -1.30
CA TRP A 149 23.47 -1.04 -0.36
C TRP A 149 23.68 -1.67 1.02
N GLU A 150 24.87 -1.50 1.58
CA GLU A 150 25.20 -2.02 2.91
C GLU A 150 24.39 -1.34 4.01
N GLU A 151 23.85 -2.13 4.94
CA GLU A 151 23.05 -1.63 6.06
C GLU A 151 23.86 -0.70 6.96
N ALA A 152 25.18 -0.92 7.07
CA ALA A 152 26.10 -0.06 7.81
C ALA A 152 26.14 1.39 7.29
N LYS A 153 25.74 1.63 6.04
CA LYS A 153 25.65 2.97 5.44
C LYS A 153 24.29 3.63 5.71
N ILE A 154 23.22 2.82 5.74
CA ILE A 154 21.84 3.30 5.93
C ILE A 154 21.51 3.53 7.41
N LYS A 155 21.95 2.66 8.32
CA LYS A 155 21.62 2.73 9.76
C LYS A 155 22.04 4.06 10.42
N PRO A 156 23.24 4.63 10.18
CA PRO A 156 23.61 5.93 10.76
C PRO A 156 22.72 7.08 10.29
N ILE A 157 22.36 7.09 9.01
CA ILE A 157 21.42 8.06 8.43
C ILE A 157 20.05 7.92 9.09
N LEU A 158 19.53 6.70 9.18
CA LEU A 158 18.25 6.43 9.84
C LEU A 158 18.25 6.95 11.29
N LYS A 159 19.31 6.67 12.05
CA LYS A 159 19.48 7.16 13.42
C LYS A 159 19.45 8.69 13.48
N GLU A 160 20.21 9.37 12.62
CA GLU A 160 20.26 10.84 12.56
C GLU A 160 18.85 11.43 12.40
N TYR A 161 18.06 10.94 11.44
CA TYR A 161 16.73 11.49 11.17
C TYR A 161 15.68 11.08 12.21
N ILE A 162 15.84 9.91 12.85
CA ILE A 162 15.00 9.52 13.99
C ILE A 162 15.18 10.51 15.14
N GLU A 163 16.42 10.81 15.51
CA GLU A 163 16.73 11.73 16.61
C GLU A 163 16.38 13.18 16.25
N LYS A 164 16.77 13.63 15.05
CA LYS A 164 16.54 15.01 14.56
C LYS A 164 15.07 15.40 14.53
N TRP A 165 14.18 14.44 14.21
CA TRP A 165 12.75 14.71 14.05
C TRP A 165 11.87 14.07 15.12
N ASP A 166 12.47 13.55 16.20
CA ASP A 166 11.78 12.92 17.34
C ASP A 166 10.76 11.87 16.89
N ILE A 167 11.20 10.97 16.00
CA ILE A 167 10.32 10.00 15.31
C ILE A 167 9.78 8.97 16.29
N ASP A 168 8.47 8.72 16.24
CA ASP A 168 7.78 7.70 17.06
C ASP A 168 7.13 6.58 16.25
N ALA A 169 7.04 6.73 14.92
CA ALA A 169 6.62 5.68 14.00
C ALA A 169 7.40 5.71 12.66
N ILE A 170 7.69 4.53 12.10
CA ILE A 170 8.40 4.39 10.81
C ILE A 170 7.57 3.54 9.84
N ILE A 171 7.54 3.92 8.56
CA ILE A 171 6.99 3.12 7.46
C ILE A 171 8.06 2.94 6.38
N THR A 172 8.26 1.70 5.92
CA THR A 172 9.26 1.36 4.91
C THR A 172 8.87 0.13 4.07
N PHE A 173 9.76 -0.34 3.20
CA PHE A 173 9.59 -1.55 2.40
C PHE A 173 9.66 -2.83 3.24
N ASP A 174 9.01 -3.90 2.76
CA ASP A 174 9.30 -5.26 3.22
C ASP A 174 10.45 -5.91 2.44
N GLU A 175 10.78 -7.17 2.75
CA GLU A 175 11.92 -7.86 2.12
C GLU A 175 11.77 -8.06 0.61
N GLY A 176 10.55 -7.93 0.09
CA GLY A 176 10.24 -7.98 -1.34
C GLY A 176 10.45 -6.65 -2.06
N GLY A 177 10.58 -5.53 -1.35
CA GLY A 177 10.85 -4.21 -1.94
C GLY A 177 9.77 -3.72 -2.91
N VAL A 178 8.55 -4.24 -2.79
CA VAL A 178 7.38 -4.08 -3.69
C VAL A 178 7.60 -4.64 -5.10
N SER A 179 8.65 -4.24 -5.79
CA SER A 179 9.01 -4.65 -7.15
C SER A 179 10.16 -5.65 -7.23
N GLY A 180 10.83 -5.95 -6.11
CA GLY A 180 12.06 -6.73 -6.07
C GLY A 180 13.33 -5.90 -6.30
N HIS A 181 13.22 -4.58 -6.43
CA HIS A 181 14.38 -3.70 -6.63
C HIS A 181 15.38 -3.82 -5.47
N ILE A 182 16.65 -4.02 -5.79
CA ILE A 182 17.68 -4.36 -4.80
C ILE A 182 17.86 -3.27 -3.72
N ASN A 183 17.85 -2.00 -4.12
CA ASN A 183 17.91 -0.86 -3.21
C ASN A 183 16.73 -0.81 -2.22
N HIS A 184 15.51 -1.18 -2.66
CA HIS A 184 14.33 -1.19 -1.77
C HIS A 184 14.48 -2.27 -0.70
N ARG A 185 15.01 -3.43 -1.10
CA ARG A 185 15.30 -4.55 -0.20
C ARG A 185 16.43 -4.21 0.77
N ALA A 186 17.44 -3.48 0.33
CA ALA A 186 18.52 -2.98 1.19
C ALA A 186 17.99 -2.00 2.25
N VAL A 187 17.12 -1.06 1.87
CA VAL A 187 16.41 -0.17 2.81
C VAL A 187 15.60 -0.98 3.82
N SER A 188 14.84 -1.98 3.36
CA SER A 188 14.09 -2.87 4.26
C SER A 188 15.00 -3.59 5.26
N SER A 189 16.09 -4.18 4.79
CA SER A 189 17.07 -4.89 5.61
C SER A 189 17.67 -3.97 6.68
N ALA A 190 18.09 -2.76 6.30
CA ALA A 190 18.68 -1.80 7.23
C ALA A 190 17.71 -1.35 8.33
N VAL A 191 16.45 -1.06 7.98
CA VAL A 191 15.43 -0.67 8.97
C VAL A 191 15.10 -1.85 9.89
N ASN A 192 15.01 -3.07 9.36
CA ASN A 192 14.74 -4.27 10.16
C ASN A 192 15.88 -4.54 11.17
N GLN A 193 17.13 -4.50 10.71
CA GLN A 193 18.30 -4.63 11.58
C GLN A 193 18.36 -3.51 12.63
N TYR A 194 18.10 -2.26 12.24
CA TYR A 194 18.07 -1.14 13.19
C TYR A 194 17.04 -1.38 14.30
N VAL A 195 15.83 -1.81 13.97
CA VAL A 195 14.78 -2.09 14.96
C VAL A 195 15.13 -3.28 15.85
N ALA A 196 15.76 -4.32 15.30
CA ALA A 196 16.19 -5.48 16.08
C ALA A 196 17.35 -5.16 17.04
N GLU A 197 18.25 -4.25 16.65
CA GLU A 197 19.43 -3.86 17.43
C GLU A 197 19.11 -2.79 18.50
N ASN A 198 17.98 -2.09 18.40
CA ASN A 198 17.66 -0.95 19.26
C ASN A 198 16.31 -1.14 19.97
N GLU A 199 16.33 -1.45 21.27
CA GLU A 199 15.10 -1.65 22.07
C GLU A 199 14.16 -0.45 22.08
N LYS A 200 14.72 0.77 21.98
CA LYS A 200 13.96 2.03 21.93
C LYS A 200 13.59 2.47 20.51
N ALA A 201 13.74 1.59 19.52
CA ALA A 201 13.40 1.93 18.15
C ALA A 201 11.90 2.31 18.02
N PRO A 202 11.58 3.31 17.18
CA PRO A 202 10.19 3.68 16.90
C PRO A 202 9.37 2.50 16.36
N ALA A 203 8.06 2.53 16.59
CA ALA A 203 7.18 1.49 16.07
C ALA A 203 7.22 1.46 14.53
N SER A 204 7.70 0.35 13.98
CA SER A 204 8.04 0.28 12.55
C SER A 204 7.15 -0.69 11.79
N TYR A 205 6.68 -0.27 10.62
CA TYR A 205 5.77 -1.03 9.76
C TYR A 205 6.30 -1.11 8.33
N MET A 206 6.07 -2.25 7.69
CA MET A 206 6.50 -2.52 6.32
C MET A 206 5.30 -2.70 5.40
N VAL A 207 5.33 -2.05 4.23
CA VAL A 207 4.36 -2.28 3.16
C VAL A 207 4.57 -3.67 2.58
N VAL A 208 3.51 -4.47 2.53
CA VAL A 208 3.57 -5.87 2.07
C VAL A 208 3.71 -5.95 0.55
N SER A 209 4.72 -6.66 0.07
CA SER A 209 4.94 -7.04 -1.32
C SER A 209 3.96 -8.13 -1.75
N VAL A 210 3.39 -7.99 -2.95
CA VAL A 210 2.51 -8.99 -3.54
C VAL A 210 2.96 -9.40 -4.94
N ALA A 211 2.54 -10.59 -5.37
CA ALA A 211 2.75 -11.08 -6.72
C ALA A 211 2.16 -10.13 -7.78
N LEU A 212 2.76 -10.11 -8.99
CA LEU A 212 2.38 -9.19 -10.07
C LEU A 212 0.88 -9.17 -10.42
N PRO A 213 0.15 -10.32 -10.46
CA PRO A 213 -1.29 -10.27 -10.72
C PRO A 213 -2.03 -9.48 -9.64
N ARG A 214 -1.72 -9.72 -8.36
CA ARG A 214 -2.32 -8.99 -7.23
C ARG A 214 -1.97 -7.50 -7.25
N LYS A 215 -0.77 -7.17 -7.74
CA LYS A 215 -0.29 -5.78 -7.86
C LYS A 215 -1.14 -4.97 -8.84
N TYR A 216 -1.49 -5.54 -10.00
CA TYR A 216 -2.06 -4.80 -11.13
C TYR A 216 -3.55 -5.10 -11.41
N THR A 217 -4.24 -5.79 -10.50
CA THR A 217 -5.68 -6.08 -10.63
C THR A 217 -6.57 -5.05 -9.96
N PHE A 218 -6.08 -3.82 -9.76
CA PHE A 218 -6.84 -2.71 -9.20
C PHE A 218 -7.45 -3.10 -7.83
N LEU A 219 -8.75 -2.90 -7.64
CA LEU A 219 -9.45 -3.24 -6.40
C LEU A 219 -9.79 -4.73 -6.28
N LEU A 220 -9.62 -5.55 -7.33
CA LEU A 220 -9.97 -6.98 -7.27
C LEU A 220 -9.14 -7.75 -6.23
N ASP A 221 -7.95 -7.25 -5.86
CA ASP A 221 -7.12 -7.84 -4.80
C ASP A 221 -7.60 -7.49 -3.37
N LEU A 222 -8.46 -6.47 -3.22
CA LEU A 222 -8.90 -6.01 -1.92
C LEU A 222 -9.69 -7.06 -1.14
N PRO A 223 -10.69 -7.79 -1.72
CA PRO A 223 -11.34 -8.90 -1.05
C PRO A 223 -10.37 -9.93 -0.49
N LEU A 224 -9.40 -10.37 -1.30
CA LEU A 224 -8.41 -11.38 -0.90
C LEU A 224 -7.55 -10.88 0.27
N THR A 225 -7.12 -9.62 0.23
CA THR A 225 -6.38 -8.99 1.32
C THR A 225 -7.24 -8.86 2.59
N ALA A 226 -8.48 -8.41 2.44
CA ALA A 226 -9.42 -8.18 3.53
C ALA A 226 -9.82 -9.47 4.26
N LEU A 227 -9.74 -10.66 3.63
CA LEU A 227 -9.94 -11.94 4.31
C LEU A 227 -9.00 -12.10 5.52
N SER A 228 -7.74 -11.66 5.41
CA SER A 228 -6.79 -11.71 6.52
C SER A 228 -7.10 -10.71 7.65
N PHE A 229 -8.04 -9.78 7.41
CA PHE A 229 -8.54 -8.78 8.36
C PHE A 229 -10.01 -9.02 8.73
N LEU A 230 -10.64 -10.14 8.30
CA LEU A 230 -12.09 -10.34 8.40
C LEU A 230 -12.63 -10.09 9.81
N TRP A 231 -12.01 -10.69 10.83
CA TRP A 231 -12.43 -10.49 12.22
C TRP A 231 -12.21 -9.08 12.73
N ARG A 232 -11.15 -8.39 12.28
CA ARG A 232 -10.89 -6.98 12.62
C ARG A 232 -11.97 -6.08 12.02
N ILE A 233 -12.35 -6.34 10.77
CA ILE A 233 -13.41 -5.61 10.05
C ILE A 233 -14.76 -5.83 10.73
N LEU A 234 -15.14 -7.08 10.98
CA LEU A 234 -16.42 -7.40 11.66
C LEU A 234 -16.49 -6.76 13.05
N ALA A 235 -15.41 -6.85 13.82
CA ALA A 235 -15.36 -6.21 15.14
C ALA A 235 -15.45 -4.67 15.03
N ALA A 236 -14.85 -4.05 14.01
CA ALA A 236 -15.00 -2.62 13.71
C ALA A 236 -16.44 -2.20 13.38
N VAL A 237 -17.21 -3.07 12.73
CA VAL A 237 -18.63 -2.80 12.42
C VAL A 237 -19.49 -2.81 13.69
N PHE A 238 -19.35 -3.85 14.52
CA PHE A 238 -20.26 -4.06 15.65
C PHE A 238 -19.82 -3.37 16.95
N PHE A 239 -18.51 -3.18 17.13
CA PHE A 239 -17.92 -2.69 18.37
C PHE A 239 -16.81 -1.65 18.07
N PRO A 240 -17.12 -0.51 17.43
CA PRO A 240 -16.12 0.46 16.99
C PRO A 240 -15.26 0.95 18.17
N SER A 241 -13.95 1.09 17.96
CA SER A 241 -13.03 1.48 19.02
C SER A 241 -11.88 2.35 18.54
N SER A 242 -11.56 3.37 19.34
CA SER A 242 -10.38 4.25 19.20
C SER A 242 -9.12 3.71 19.90
N SER A 243 -9.23 2.54 20.53
CA SER A 243 -8.13 1.80 21.16
C SER A 243 -8.25 0.31 20.84
N ALA A 244 -7.12 -0.34 20.61
CA ALA A 244 -7.08 -1.77 20.35
C ALA A 244 -6.08 -2.44 21.28
N GLU A 245 -6.35 -3.70 21.62
CA GLU A 245 -5.38 -4.54 22.34
C GLU A 245 -4.06 -4.66 21.56
N PRO A 246 -2.92 -4.86 22.25
CA PRO A 246 -1.60 -4.97 21.61
C PRO A 246 -1.51 -6.01 20.48
N LYS A 247 -2.32 -7.08 20.53
CA LYS A 247 -2.40 -8.09 19.45
C LYS A 247 -2.74 -7.49 18.08
N TYR A 248 -3.43 -6.34 18.06
CA TYR A 248 -3.81 -5.65 16.83
C TYR A 248 -2.69 -4.80 16.23
N SER A 249 -1.63 -4.48 16.99
CA SER A 249 -0.46 -3.73 16.50
C SER A 249 0.36 -4.48 15.46
N THR A 250 0.10 -5.78 15.23
CA THR A 250 0.88 -6.61 14.29
C THR A 250 0.68 -6.26 12.82
N ARG A 251 -0.48 -5.69 12.44
CA ARG A 251 -0.86 -5.44 11.04
C ARG A 251 -1.77 -4.22 10.91
N ALA A 252 -1.71 -3.56 9.77
CA ALA A 252 -2.64 -2.49 9.40
C ALA A 252 -3.23 -2.72 8.01
N LEU A 253 -4.46 -2.27 7.78
CA LEU A 253 -5.08 -2.20 6.45
C LEU A 253 -5.59 -0.79 6.23
N ILE A 254 -4.99 -0.11 5.25
CA ILE A 254 -5.20 1.31 4.99
C ILE A 254 -5.70 1.46 3.57
N THR A 255 -6.89 2.05 3.42
CA THR A 255 -7.54 2.28 2.13
C THR A 255 -7.66 3.78 1.86
N ASN A 256 -7.39 4.16 0.62
CA ASN A 256 -7.54 5.53 0.16
C ASN A 256 -9.01 5.88 -0.10
N THR A 257 -9.41 7.06 0.40
CA THR A 257 -10.59 7.74 -0.10
C THR A 257 -10.31 8.31 -1.49
N TRP A 258 -11.36 8.76 -2.18
CA TRP A 258 -11.20 9.47 -3.45
C TRP A 258 -10.38 10.76 -3.29
N HIS A 259 -10.55 11.46 -2.17
CA HIS A 259 -9.73 12.63 -1.81
C HIS A 259 -8.24 12.28 -1.77
N ARG A 260 -7.88 11.21 -1.05
CA ARG A 260 -6.49 10.76 -0.93
C ARG A 260 -5.93 10.25 -2.25
N TYR A 261 -6.72 9.54 -3.04
CA TYR A 261 -6.32 9.16 -4.40
C TYR A 261 -5.96 10.39 -5.25
N ARG A 262 -6.75 11.47 -5.18
CA ARG A 262 -6.43 12.72 -5.89
C ARG A 262 -5.14 13.37 -5.38
N MET A 263 -4.87 13.31 -4.07
CA MET A 263 -3.59 13.77 -3.51
C MET A 263 -2.43 12.93 -4.04
N THR A 264 -2.56 11.60 -4.06
CA THR A 264 -1.59 10.67 -4.65
C THR A 264 -1.31 10.99 -6.12
N ARG A 265 -2.35 11.31 -6.92
CA ARG A 265 -2.18 11.71 -8.31
C ARG A 265 -1.47 13.06 -8.46
N ARG A 266 -1.72 14.03 -7.58
CA ARG A 266 -1.00 15.31 -7.54
C ARG A 266 0.45 15.14 -7.13
N ALA A 267 0.73 14.26 -6.17
CA ALA A 267 2.07 13.92 -5.74
C ALA A 267 2.89 13.35 -6.91
N PHE A 268 2.35 12.34 -7.59
CA PHE A 268 3.00 11.78 -8.79
C PHE A 268 3.14 12.80 -9.94
N ALA A 269 2.18 13.71 -10.10
CA ALA A 269 2.27 14.78 -11.11
C ALA A 269 3.43 15.76 -10.86
N SER A 270 4.04 15.76 -9.67
CA SER A 270 5.25 16.54 -9.38
C SER A 270 6.51 15.89 -9.96
N HIS A 271 6.48 14.58 -10.24
CA HIS A 271 7.60 13.82 -10.82
C HIS A 271 7.59 13.86 -12.35
N GLY A 272 7.73 15.06 -12.92
CA GLY A 272 7.71 15.28 -14.37
C GLY A 272 8.74 14.43 -15.13
N SER A 273 9.95 14.28 -14.57
CA SER A 273 11.04 13.50 -15.14
C SER A 273 10.80 11.99 -15.14
N GLN A 274 9.79 11.53 -14.38
CA GLN A 274 9.44 10.10 -14.23
C GLN A 274 8.07 9.78 -14.81
N TYR A 275 7.44 10.74 -15.48
CA TYR A 275 6.07 10.67 -15.98
C TYR A 275 5.95 9.83 -17.28
N THR A 276 6.11 8.51 -17.16
CA THR A 276 6.02 7.55 -18.29
C THR A 276 4.67 6.84 -18.36
N TRP A 277 4.27 6.36 -19.56
CA TRP A 277 2.94 5.76 -19.79
C TRP A 277 2.64 4.54 -18.90
N ASP A 278 3.66 3.74 -18.58
CA ASP A 278 3.55 2.58 -17.71
C ASP A 278 3.30 3.00 -16.26
N ARG A 279 3.89 4.11 -15.81
CA ARG A 279 3.59 4.71 -14.51
C ARG A 279 2.20 5.37 -14.49
N HIS A 280 1.71 5.89 -15.62
CA HIS A 280 0.30 6.29 -15.73
C HIS A 280 -0.65 5.14 -15.47
N LEU A 281 -0.38 4.02 -16.14
CA LEU A 281 -1.17 2.81 -15.96
C LEU A 281 -1.08 2.32 -14.52
N TYR A 282 0.13 2.29 -13.94
CA TYR A 282 0.37 1.96 -12.54
C TYR A 282 -0.53 2.77 -11.60
N MET A 283 -0.61 4.08 -11.79
CA MET A 283 -1.42 4.98 -10.96
C MET A 283 -2.94 4.79 -11.07
N ILE A 284 -3.39 3.94 -11.98
CA ILE A 284 -4.80 3.56 -12.14
C ILE A 284 -5.01 2.15 -11.59
N ILE A 285 -4.22 1.19 -12.06
CA ILE A 285 -4.47 -0.25 -11.85
C ILE A 285 -3.68 -0.86 -10.68
N SER A 286 -2.69 -0.15 -10.13
CA SER A 286 -1.92 -0.69 -9.00
C SER A 286 -2.73 -0.62 -7.72
N ARG A 287 -2.83 -1.75 -7.00
CA ARG A 287 -3.46 -1.75 -5.68
C ARG A 287 -2.75 -0.82 -4.69
N TYR A 288 -1.44 -0.58 -4.83
CA TYR A 288 -0.66 0.25 -3.90
C TYR A 288 -1.04 1.72 -3.92
N VAL A 289 -1.83 2.15 -4.91
CA VAL A 289 -2.36 3.52 -5.02
C VAL A 289 -3.73 3.63 -4.34
N TRP A 290 -4.39 2.51 -4.10
CA TRP A 290 -5.74 2.42 -3.53
C TRP A 290 -5.77 1.89 -2.11
N PHE A 291 -4.88 0.97 -1.76
CA PHE A 291 -4.76 0.44 -0.41
C PHE A 291 -3.40 -0.22 -0.15
N ASN A 292 -2.96 -0.13 1.09
CA ASN A 292 -1.78 -0.84 1.60
C ASN A 292 -2.21 -1.72 2.76
N ASP A 293 -1.69 -2.95 2.80
CA ASP A 293 -1.58 -3.70 4.05
C ASP A 293 -0.14 -3.62 4.56
N LEU A 294 -0.03 -3.41 5.86
CA LEU A 294 1.23 -3.25 6.57
C LEU A 294 1.41 -4.38 7.58
N ARG A 295 2.66 -4.75 7.83
CA ARG A 295 3.04 -5.64 8.94
C ARG A 295 4.09 -4.98 9.82
N ARG A 296 3.98 -5.16 11.13
CA ARG A 296 4.92 -4.61 12.10
C ARG A 296 6.24 -5.36 12.06
N ILE A 297 7.36 -4.64 12.18
CA ILE A 297 8.66 -5.23 12.48
C ILE A 297 8.65 -5.66 13.94
N VAL A 298 8.86 -6.95 14.20
CA VAL A 298 8.91 -7.49 15.57
C VAL A 298 10.38 -7.47 16.00
N GLY A 299 10.70 -6.64 16.98
CA GLY A 299 12.03 -6.69 17.62
C GLY A 299 12.24 -8.01 18.36
N THR A 300 13.49 -8.44 18.45
CA THR A 300 13.94 -9.66 19.13
C THR A 300 13.58 -9.73 20.62
N ALA A 301 13.15 -8.62 21.23
CA ALA A 301 12.77 -8.55 22.65
C ALA A 301 11.40 -9.19 22.99
N THR A 302 10.64 -9.70 22.01
CA THR A 302 9.27 -10.22 22.24
C THR A 302 9.15 -11.74 22.22
N THR A 303 10.26 -12.48 22.15
CA THR A 303 10.29 -13.95 22.07
C THR A 303 11.03 -14.61 23.24
N ALA A 304 11.00 -14.00 24.43
CA ALA A 304 11.45 -14.62 25.68
C ALA A 304 10.27 -14.76 26.65
#